data_AF-A0A7V6DZL9-F1
#
_entry.id   AF-A0A7V6DZL9-F1
#
_cell.length_a   1.000
_cell.length_b   1.000
_cell.length_c   1.000
_cell.angle_alpha   90.00
_cell.angle_beta   90.00
_cell.angle_gamma   90.00
#
_symmetry.space_group_name_H-M   'P 1'
#
loop_
_entity.id
_entity.type
_entity.pdbx_description
1 polymer ?
#
loop_
_entity_poly.entity_id
_entity_poly.type
_entity_poly.pdbx_seq_one_letter_code
_entity_poly.pdbx_strand_id
1 'polypeptide(L)' 'ALIIIDGVKTSDEVSKLYAVPVSEIESITVLTRPADYAIYTSLNVSGVIIVKTRRGEEKNKR' A
#
# COMPACT_ATOMS: atom_id res chain seq x y z
N ALA A 1 -4.45 -4.45 9.64
CA ALA A 1 -3.56 -3.45 9.02
C ALA A 1 -4.18 -3.02 7.70
N LEU A 2 -4.02 -1.77 7.29
CA LEU A 2 -4.52 -1.29 5.99
C LEU A 2 -3.46 -1.54 4.93
N ILE A 3 -3.87 -2.05 3.77
CA ILE A 3 -2.99 -2.22 2.60
C ILE A 3 -3.35 -1.15 1.56
N ILE A 4 -2.33 -0.56 0.94
CA ILE A 4 -2.47 0.45 -0.11
C ILE A 4 -1.61 0.01 -1.29
N ILE A 5 -2.22 -0.11 -2.46
CA ILE A 5 -1.51 -0.48 -3.70
C ILE A 5 -1.63 0.69 -4.67
N ASP A 6 -0.50 1.29 -5.05
CA ASP A 6 -0.45 2.47 -5.95
C ASP A 6 -1.43 3.59 -5.57
N GLY A 7 -1.57 3.84 -4.26
CA GLY A 7 -2.47 4.87 -3.70
C GLY A 7 -3.93 4.42 -3.51
N VAL A 8 -4.30 3.23 -3.99
CA VAL A 8 -5.64 2.67 -3.79
C VAL A 8 -5.68 1.90 -2.49
N LYS A 9 -6.53 2.33 -1.55
CA LYS A 9 -6.80 1.60 -0.32
C LYS A 9 -7.50 0.29 -0.65
N THR A 10 -6.88 -0.83 -0.30
CA THR A 10 -7.54 -2.12 -0.33
C THR A 10 -8.11 -2.40 1.06
N SER A 11 -9.29 -3.00 1.10
CA SER A 11 -9.82 -3.63 2.30
C SER A 11 -8.82 -4.64 2.88
N ASP A 12 -9.05 -5.08 4.11
CA ASP A 12 -8.21 -6.00 4.90
C ASP A 12 -7.99 -7.38 4.22
N GLU A 13 -8.60 -7.60 3.06
CA GLU A 13 -8.40 -8.76 2.22
C GLU A 13 -7.02 -8.78 1.55
N VAL A 14 -6.17 -9.64 2.10
CA VAL A 14 -4.90 -10.09 1.50
C VAL A 14 -5.11 -10.67 0.10
N SER A 15 -6.33 -11.13 -0.22
CA SER A 15 -6.77 -11.60 -1.55
C SER A 15 -6.31 -10.69 -2.70
N LYS A 16 -6.32 -9.37 -2.50
CA LYS A 16 -5.93 -8.39 -3.53
C LYS A 16 -4.43 -8.28 -3.76
N LEU A 17 -3.60 -8.71 -2.80
CA LEU A 17 -2.14 -8.77 -2.98
C LEU A 17 -1.74 -9.93 -3.90
N TYR A 18 -2.48 -11.04 -3.92
CA TYR A 18 -2.18 -12.16 -4.83
C TYR A 18 -2.33 -11.79 -6.31
N ALA A 19 -3.08 -10.73 -6.62
CA ALA A 19 -3.25 -10.24 -7.98
C ALA A 19 -2.04 -9.42 -8.47
N VAL A 20 -1.12 -9.04 -7.58
CA VAL A 20 0.07 -8.26 -7.94
C VAL A 20 1.27 -9.22 -8.08
N PRO A 21 1.83 -9.40 -9.29
CA PRO A 21 3.01 -10.21 -9.47
C PRO A 21 4.21 -9.60 -8.74
N VAL A 22 5.00 -10.43 -8.07
CA VAL A 22 6.19 -9.95 -7.31
C VAL A 22 7.18 -9.21 -8.21
N SER A 23 7.32 -9.62 -9.46
CA SER A 23 8.18 -8.96 -10.46
C SER A 23 7.78 -7.52 -10.78
N GLU A 24 6.52 -7.15 -10.50
CA GLU A 24 5.99 -5.81 -10.73
C GLU A 24 6.10 -4.93 -9.49
N ILE A 25 6.45 -5.48 -8.34
CA ILE A 25 6.67 -4.72 -7.12
C ILE A 25 7.97 -3.93 -7.27
N GLU A 26 7.86 -2.62 -7.06
CA GLU A 26 9.00 -1.72 -6.99
C GLU A 26 9.48 -1.62 -5.54
N SER A 27 8.56 -1.38 -4.60
CA SER A 27 8.87 -1.24 -3.19
C SER A 27 7.69 -1.60 -2.28
N ILE A 28 8.01 -1.98 -1.05
CA ILE A 28 7.06 -2.21 0.04
C ILE A 28 7.50 -1.35 1.22
N THR A 29 6.62 -0.49 1.70
CA THR A 29 6.84 0.35 2.89
C THR A 29 5.87 -0.04 3.99
N VAL A 30 6.39 -0.23 5.20
CA VAL A 30 5.56 -0.60 6.37
C VAL A 30 5.62 0.51 7.40
N LEU A 31 4.46 1.06 7.73
CA LEU A 31 4.29 2.13 8.71
C LEU A 31 3.65 1.59 9.98
N THR A 32 4.40 1.62 11.08
CA THR A 32 3.98 1.06 12.38
C THR A 32 3.80 2.12 13.45
N ARG A 33 4.32 3.35 13.26
CA ARG A 33 4.13 4.45 14.20
C ARG A 33 2.86 5.24 13.84
N PRO A 34 1.95 5.49 14.80
CA PRO A 34 0.69 6.20 14.54
C PRO A 34 0.84 7.52 13.77
N ALA A 35 1.88 8.31 14.08
CA ALA A 35 2.16 9.57 13.41
C ALA A 35 2.46 9.39 11.91
N ASP A 36 3.11 8.29 11.51
CA ASP A 36 3.51 8.06 10.12
C ASP A 36 2.31 7.67 9.24
N TYR A 37 1.31 7.00 9.81
CA TYR A 37 0.18 6.49 9.05
C TYR A 37 -1.16 7.20 9.27
N ALA A 38 -1.20 8.23 10.13
CA ALA A 38 -2.40 9.01 10.42
C ALA A 38 -3.03 9.65 9.17
N ILE A 39 -2.25 9.94 8.13
CA ILE A 39 -2.74 10.50 6.86
C ILE A 39 -3.52 9.49 6.02
N TYR A 40 -3.33 8.19 6.25
CA TYR A 40 -3.93 7.13 5.43
C TYR A 40 -5.19 6.56 6.06
N THR A 41 -5.34 6.62 7.38
CA THR A 41 -6.44 5.96 8.08
C THR A 41 -6.78 6.62 9.41
N SER A 42 -8.05 6.49 9.82
CA SER A 42 -8.54 6.89 11.14
C SER A 42 -8.00 5.98 12.25
N LEU A 43 -8.20 6.43 13.50
CA LEU A 43 -7.86 5.71 14.72
C LEU A 43 -8.57 4.34 14.72
N ASN A 44 -7.82 3.27 15.04
CA ASN A 44 -8.19 1.83 15.12
C ASN A 44 -7.51 0.89 14.10
N VAL A 45 -6.44 1.31 13.42
CA VAL A 45 -5.63 0.40 12.59
C VAL A 45 -4.25 0.20 13.22
N SER A 46 -3.78 -1.04 13.24
CA SER A 46 -2.48 -1.43 13.83
C SER A 46 -1.26 -1.01 13.01
N GLY A 47 -1.46 -0.50 11.79
CA GLY A 47 -0.39 -0.12 10.86
C GLY A 47 -0.85 -0.12 9.41
N VAL A 48 0.00 0.38 8.51
CA VAL A 48 -0.26 0.50 7.07
C VAL A 48 0.87 -0.13 6.27
N ILE A 49 0.52 -0.89 5.24
CA ILE A 49 1.45 -1.48 4.27
C ILE A 49 1.19 -0.79 2.93
N ILE A 50 2.20 -0.12 2.39
CA ILE A 50 2.14 0.55 1.10
C ILE A 50 2.96 -0.26 0.11
N VAL A 51 2.31 -0.70 -0.97
CA VAL A 51 2.91 -1.42 -2.08
C VAL A 51 2.90 -0.49 -3.29
N LYS A 52 4.08 -0.25 -3.85
CA LYS A 52 4.24 0.53 -5.08
C LYS A 52 4.67 -0.42 -6.20
N THR A 53 3.97 -0.36 -7.32
CA THR A 53 4.31 -1.16 -8.51
C THR A 53 5.09 -0.33 -9.52
N ARG A 54 5.92 -1.01 -10.32
CA ARG A 54 6.69 -0.40 -11.42
C ARG A 54 5.76 0.24 -12.46
N ARG A 55 4.55 -0.30 -12.65
CA ARG A 55 3.52 0.25 -13.54
C ARG A 55 2.96 1.57 -13.01
N GLY A 56 2.80 1.70 -11.69
CA GLY A 56 2.37 2.93 -11.04
C GLY A 56 3.32 4.11 -11.31
N GLU A 57 4.63 3.85 -11.35
CA GLU A 57 5.61 4.87 -11.73
C GLU A 57 5.49 5.36 -13.17
N GLU A 58 5.27 4.45 -14.12
CA GLU A 58 5.15 4.82 -15.53
C GLU A 58 3.93 5.72 -15.78
N LYS A 59 2.84 5.52 -15.02
CA LYS A 59 1.67 6.39 -15.07
C LYS A 59 1.88 7.76 -14.43
N ASN A 60 2.70 7.86 -13.37
CA ASN A 60 2.94 9.12 -12.67
C ASN A 60 4.00 10.00 -13.35
N LYS A 61 4.77 9.45 -14.30
CA LYS A 61 5.78 10.17 -15.11
C LYS A 61 5.23 10.71 -16.44
N ARG A 62 3.97 10.44 -16.79
CA ARG A 62 3.27 10.96 -17.97
C ARG A 62 2.27 12.04 -17.57
#